data_AF-A0A350DHG3-F1
#
_entry.id   AF-A0A350DHG3-F1
#
_cell.length_a   1.000
_cell.length_b   1.000
_cell.length_c   1.000
_cell.angle_alpha   90.00
_cell.angle_beta   90.00
_cell.angle_gamma   90.00
#
_symmetry.space_group_name_H-M   'P 1'
#
loop_
_entity.id
_entity.type
_entity.pdbx_description
1 polymer ?
#
loop_
_entity_poly.entity_id
_entity_poly.type
_entity_poly.pdbx_seq_one_letter_code
_entity_poly.pdbx_strand_id
1 'polypeptide(L)'
;HLLHHQLPLSRTRTAQANIAHWLTPRDTGEATTLSNLLTQQLAMPGVLFYPWQPNLPPPVGATAEHRRGWWCHQYDWPSVAERYSTALKVAWLAKPHWLAPPSLDAFGNANERMEAVMAQVNRYGPQQVMLYDPKGEENCWEENYWEKSCQENSGQERPLTRLMVVPNDWPRQVPLPPKRRG
;
A
#
# COMPACT_ATOMS: atom_id res chain seq x y z
N HIS A 1 -16.93 2.74 -9.92
CA HIS A 1 -17.96 3.00 -8.90
C HIS A 1 -17.52 4.08 -7.91
N LEU A 2 -16.41 3.93 -7.17
CA LEU A 2 -15.90 4.95 -6.24
C LEU A 2 -15.67 6.35 -6.87
N LEU A 3 -15.11 6.41 -8.09
CA LEU A 3 -14.92 7.66 -8.85
C LEU A 3 -16.21 8.42 -9.16
N HIS A 4 -17.36 7.75 -9.24
CA HIS A 4 -18.63 8.40 -9.58
C HIS A 4 -19.42 8.87 -8.36
N HIS A 5 -19.03 8.43 -7.15
CA HIS A 5 -19.77 8.65 -5.93
C HIS A 5 -19.01 9.44 -4.86
N GLN A 6 -17.70 9.63 -5.00
CA GLN A 6 -16.95 10.52 -4.11
C GLN A 6 -16.94 11.95 -4.65
N LEU A 7 -17.44 12.85 -3.81
CA LEU A 7 -17.59 14.31 -3.93
C LEU A 7 -18.77 14.83 -4.79
N PRO A 8 -20.02 14.69 -4.29
CA PRO A 8 -21.14 15.54 -4.73
C PRO A 8 -20.88 17.04 -4.52
N LEU A 9 -19.96 17.38 -3.60
CA LEU A 9 -19.72 18.76 -3.15
C LEU A 9 -19.12 19.65 -4.24
N SER A 10 -18.17 19.16 -5.06
CA SER A 10 -17.55 19.94 -6.15
C SER A 10 -18.50 20.23 -7.33
N ARG A 11 -19.65 19.56 -7.39
CA ARG A 11 -20.67 19.76 -8.41
C ARG A 11 -21.76 20.76 -7.99
N THR A 12 -21.73 21.24 -6.74
CA THR A 12 -22.63 22.31 -6.31
C THR A 12 -22.20 23.64 -6.91
N ARG A 13 -23.18 24.49 -7.28
CA ARG A 13 -22.91 25.82 -7.85
C ARG A 13 -22.02 26.67 -6.92
N THR A 14 -22.22 26.55 -5.60
CA THR A 14 -21.44 27.25 -4.58
C THR A 14 -19.98 26.78 -4.55
N ALA A 15 -19.72 25.47 -4.57
CA ALA A 15 -18.34 24.97 -4.61
C ALA A 15 -17.64 25.32 -5.93
N GLN A 16 -18.35 25.26 -7.05
CA GLN A 16 -17.81 25.69 -8.35
C GLN A 16 -17.43 27.18 -8.35
N ALA A 17 -18.28 28.05 -7.78
CA ALA A 17 -17.98 29.47 -7.64
C ALA A 17 -16.76 29.73 -6.74
N ASN A 18 -16.65 29.01 -5.62
CA ASN A 18 -15.49 29.11 -4.73
C ASN A 18 -14.20 28.62 -5.39
N ILE A 19 -14.23 27.46 -6.05
CA ILE A 19 -13.07 26.92 -6.77
C ILE A 19 -12.65 27.87 -7.89
N ALA A 20 -13.62 28.41 -8.64
CA ALA A 20 -13.34 29.42 -9.65
C ALA A 20 -12.66 30.66 -9.04
N HIS A 21 -13.21 31.20 -7.95
CA HIS A 21 -12.65 32.37 -7.25
C HIS A 21 -11.21 32.18 -6.77
N TRP A 22 -10.88 30.99 -6.24
CA TRP A 22 -9.53 30.69 -5.74
C TRP A 22 -8.51 30.32 -6.82
N LEU A 23 -8.97 29.75 -7.95
CA LEU A 23 -8.10 29.26 -9.03
C LEU A 23 -7.99 30.20 -10.23
N THR A 24 -8.86 31.20 -10.39
CA THR A 24 -8.65 32.23 -11.41
C THR A 24 -7.33 32.98 -11.13
N PRO A 25 -6.39 33.02 -12.08
CA PRO A 25 -5.22 33.89 -11.97
C PRO A 25 -5.72 35.32 -11.75
N ARG A 26 -5.22 36.01 -10.73
CA ARG A 26 -5.68 37.37 -10.43
C ARG A 26 -5.38 38.38 -11.54
N ASP A 27 -4.52 38.02 -12.51
CA ASP A 27 -3.94 38.98 -13.46
C ASP A 27 -3.96 38.57 -14.96
N THR A 28 -4.67 37.51 -15.39
CA THR A 28 -4.75 37.17 -16.83
C THR A 28 -6.17 36.79 -17.27
N GLY A 29 -6.59 37.35 -18.41
CA GLY A 29 -7.97 37.41 -18.89
C GLY A 29 -8.63 36.07 -19.24
N GLU A 30 -9.96 36.18 -19.36
CA GLU A 30 -10.97 35.17 -19.68
C GLU A 30 -11.06 33.96 -18.74
N ALA A 31 -12.17 33.93 -17.98
CA ALA A 31 -12.60 32.82 -17.14
C ALA A 31 -13.01 31.62 -18.00
N THR A 32 -12.00 30.91 -18.51
CA THR A 32 -12.19 29.60 -19.14
C THR A 32 -12.86 28.70 -18.11
N THR A 33 -13.92 27.97 -18.50
CA THR A 33 -14.71 27.12 -17.60
C THR A 33 -13.83 26.08 -16.90
N LEU A 34 -13.35 26.42 -15.70
CA LEU A 34 -12.46 25.64 -14.84
C LEU A 34 -12.98 24.23 -14.55
N SER A 35 -14.30 24.02 -14.66
CA SER A 35 -14.93 22.70 -14.58
C SER A 35 -14.41 21.70 -15.61
N ASN A 36 -13.94 22.16 -16.78
CA ASN A 36 -13.35 21.30 -17.82
C ASN A 36 -11.85 21.02 -17.57
N LEU A 37 -11.19 21.77 -16.68
CA LEU A 37 -9.78 21.61 -16.33
C LEU A 37 -9.57 20.83 -15.03
N LEU A 38 -10.61 20.71 -14.20
CA LEU A 38 -10.55 19.99 -12.94
C LEU A 38 -10.60 18.48 -13.18
N THR A 39 -9.43 17.84 -13.11
CA THR A 39 -9.36 16.38 -13.06
C THR A 39 -9.59 15.91 -11.64
N GLN A 40 -10.69 15.19 -11.41
CA GLN A 40 -10.93 14.53 -10.14
C GLN A 40 -9.89 13.41 -9.96
N GLN A 41 -8.99 13.57 -9.00
CA GLN A 41 -8.05 12.54 -8.60
C GLN A 41 -8.37 12.07 -7.18
N LEU A 42 -8.34 10.76 -6.98
CA LEU A 42 -8.50 10.14 -5.66
C LEU A 42 -7.11 9.85 -5.09
N ALA A 43 -6.72 10.55 -4.04
CA ALA A 43 -5.59 10.14 -3.23
C ALA A 43 -6.09 9.16 -2.16
N MET A 44 -5.77 7.87 -2.30
CA MET A 44 -5.95 6.90 -1.22
C MET A 44 -4.63 6.77 -0.46
N PRO A 45 -4.50 7.32 0.76
CA PRO A 45 -3.33 7.04 1.57
C PRO A 45 -3.34 5.55 1.93
N GLY A 46 -2.23 4.87 1.67
CA GLY A 46 -2.16 3.42 1.90
C GLY A 46 -0.89 2.80 1.35
N VAL A 47 -0.93 1.47 1.28
CA VAL A 47 0.14 0.64 0.75
C VAL A 47 -0.45 -0.20 -0.37
N LEU A 48 0.21 -0.23 -1.54
CA LEU A 48 -0.14 -1.16 -2.60
C LEU A 48 0.52 -2.50 -2.32
N PHE A 49 -0.29 -3.56 -2.30
CA PHE A 49 0.17 -4.92 -2.05
C PHE A 49 0.33 -5.68 -3.37
N TYR A 50 1.54 -6.14 -3.63
CA TYR A 50 1.89 -6.94 -4.80
C TYR A 50 2.00 -8.42 -4.42
N PRO A 51 1.63 -9.35 -5.31
CA PRO A 51 1.90 -10.76 -5.08
C PRO A 51 3.39 -10.95 -4.82
N TRP A 52 3.71 -11.76 -3.83
CA TRP A 52 5.08 -12.21 -3.58
C TRP A 52 5.72 -12.77 -4.85
N GLN A 53 4.96 -13.58 -5.58
CA GLN A 53 5.29 -14.08 -6.91
C GLN A 53 3.98 -14.30 -7.71
N PRO A 54 3.97 -14.05 -9.03
CA PRO A 54 5.02 -13.43 -9.84
C PRO A 54 5.11 -11.90 -9.64
N ASN A 55 6.20 -11.26 -10.08
CA ASN A 55 6.34 -9.80 -10.01
C ASN A 55 5.34 -9.11 -10.97
N LEU A 56 4.55 -8.15 -10.47
CA LEU A 56 3.60 -7.38 -11.25
C LEU A 56 3.99 -5.90 -11.28
N PRO A 57 3.88 -5.22 -12.43
CA PRO A 57 4.16 -3.79 -12.50
C PRO A 57 3.13 -3.00 -11.67
N PRO A 58 3.52 -1.81 -11.15
CA PRO A 58 2.59 -0.90 -10.50
C PRO A 58 1.39 -0.57 -11.39
N PRO A 59 0.18 -0.42 -10.79
CA PRO A 59 -0.98 0.01 -11.54
C PRO A 59 -0.79 1.43 -12.07
N VAL A 60 -1.43 1.72 -13.21
CA VAL A 60 -1.42 3.05 -13.83
C VAL A 60 -1.89 4.10 -12.82
N GLY A 61 -1.07 5.14 -12.61
CA GLY A 61 -1.35 6.23 -11.67
C GLY A 61 -0.70 6.08 -10.29
N ALA A 62 -0.01 4.98 -10.00
CA ALA A 62 0.86 4.90 -8.83
C ALA A 62 2.12 5.77 -9.03
N THR A 63 2.50 6.56 -8.02
CA THR A 63 3.77 7.30 -8.01
C THR A 63 4.96 6.34 -7.89
N ALA A 64 6.16 6.71 -8.30
CA ALA A 64 7.32 5.81 -8.20
C ALA A 64 7.58 5.38 -6.73
N GLU A 65 7.45 6.34 -5.81
CA GLU A 65 7.73 6.24 -4.38
C GLU A 65 6.50 5.82 -3.55
N HIS A 66 5.44 5.28 -4.17
CA HIS A 66 4.29 4.81 -3.42
C HIS A 66 4.72 3.70 -2.44
N ARG A 67 4.11 3.67 -1.25
CA ARG A 67 4.40 2.63 -0.27
C ARG A 67 3.98 1.26 -0.83
N ARG A 68 4.90 0.30 -0.78
CA ARG A 68 4.70 -1.06 -1.28
C ARG A 68 4.70 -2.07 -0.15
N GLY A 69 3.95 -3.14 -0.35
CA GLY A 69 3.97 -4.33 0.47
C GLY A 69 3.79 -5.56 -0.40
N TRP A 70 4.03 -6.73 0.17
CA TRP A 70 3.84 -8.01 -0.49
C TRP A 70 2.62 -8.72 0.07
N TRP A 71 2.00 -9.59 -0.70
CA TRP A 71 1.06 -10.57 -0.18
C TRP A 71 1.46 -11.98 -0.60
N CYS A 72 1.24 -12.97 0.26
CA CYS A 72 1.52 -14.37 -0.02
C CYS A 72 0.41 -15.26 0.57
N HIS A 73 0.23 -16.46 0.02
CA HIS A 73 -0.62 -17.45 0.66
C HIS A 73 0.04 -17.99 1.94
N GLN A 74 -0.75 -18.64 2.80
CA GLN A 74 -0.19 -19.28 4.00
C GLN A 74 0.86 -20.33 3.64
N TYR A 75 0.65 -21.09 2.56
CA TYR A 75 1.60 -22.11 2.12
C TYR A 75 2.92 -21.52 1.59
N ASP A 76 2.94 -20.27 1.15
CA ASP A 76 4.13 -19.58 0.64
C ASP A 76 4.98 -18.97 1.76
N TRP A 77 4.42 -18.83 2.97
CA TRP A 77 5.12 -18.18 4.08
C TRP A 77 6.52 -18.76 4.37
N PRO A 78 6.73 -20.09 4.40
CA PRO A 78 8.08 -20.64 4.60
C PRO A 78 9.10 -20.11 3.59
N SER A 79 8.75 -20.07 2.30
CA SER A 79 9.60 -19.54 1.24
C SER A 79 9.82 -18.03 1.33
N VAL A 80 8.85 -17.29 1.87
CA VAL A 80 9.04 -15.87 2.21
C VAL A 80 10.07 -15.73 3.33
N ALA A 81 9.93 -16.51 4.41
CA ALA A 81 10.80 -16.46 5.58
C ALA A 81 12.24 -16.85 5.26
N GLU A 82 12.46 -17.79 4.33
CA GLU A 82 13.80 -18.23 3.88
C GLU A 82 14.65 -17.12 3.25
N ARG A 83 14.04 -16.03 2.74
CA ARG A 83 14.78 -14.86 2.24
C ARG A 83 15.32 -13.95 3.34
N TYR A 84 14.94 -14.19 4.58
CA TYR A 84 15.40 -13.44 5.74
C TYR A 84 16.29 -14.30 6.61
N SER A 85 17.05 -13.65 7.49
CA SER A 85 17.85 -14.33 8.49
C SER A 85 16.97 -15.01 9.54
N THR A 86 17.56 -15.92 10.30
CA THR A 86 16.93 -16.53 11.48
C THR A 86 16.58 -15.53 12.59
N ALA A 87 17.08 -14.29 12.50
CA ALA A 87 16.74 -13.20 13.41
C ALA A 87 15.47 -12.43 12.99
N LEU A 88 14.78 -12.84 11.92
CA LEU A 88 13.55 -12.23 11.45
C LEU A 88 12.54 -12.05 12.59
N LYS A 89 12.06 -10.83 12.73
CA LYS A 89 11.01 -10.46 13.66
C LYS A 89 9.76 -10.02 12.92
N VAL A 90 8.61 -10.29 13.54
CA VAL A 90 7.29 -10.02 12.99
C VAL A 90 6.43 -9.29 14.02
N ALA A 91 5.72 -8.26 13.56
CA ALA A 91 4.65 -7.60 14.31
C ALA A 91 3.32 -7.71 13.55
N TRP A 92 2.26 -8.14 14.23
CA TRP A 92 0.91 -8.14 13.65
C TRP A 92 0.34 -6.72 13.61
N LEU A 93 -0.28 -6.34 12.49
CA LEU A 93 -0.78 -4.99 12.27
C LEU A 93 -2.29 -4.94 12.45
N ALA A 94 -2.72 -4.84 13.71
CA ALA A 94 -4.09 -4.48 14.06
C ALA A 94 -4.34 -2.97 13.80
N LYS A 95 -5.61 -2.55 13.73
CA LYS A 95 -5.95 -1.13 13.86
C LYS A 95 -5.35 -0.59 15.17
N PRO A 96 -4.60 0.53 15.18
CA PRO A 96 -4.50 1.59 14.17
C PRO A 96 -3.28 1.51 13.22
N HIS A 97 -2.46 0.46 13.24
CA HIS A 97 -1.18 0.36 12.51
C HIS A 97 -1.30 0.14 10.99
N TRP A 98 -2.43 0.53 10.43
CA TRP A 98 -2.71 0.45 9.00
C TRP A 98 -1.92 1.49 8.19
N LEU A 99 -1.53 2.61 8.82
CA LEU A 99 -0.86 3.73 8.13
C LEU A 99 0.54 4.06 8.66
N ALA A 100 0.94 3.49 9.80
CA ALA A 100 2.23 3.73 10.44
C ALA A 100 2.86 2.40 10.90
N PRO A 101 4.20 2.31 10.93
CA PRO A 101 4.89 1.19 11.56
C PRO A 101 4.55 1.07 13.05
N PRO A 102 4.50 -0.16 13.60
CA PRO A 102 4.45 -0.34 15.03
C PRO A 102 5.82 -0.04 15.66
N SER A 103 5.83 0.20 16.97
CA SER A 103 7.06 0.31 17.76
C SER A 103 7.81 -1.02 17.82
N LEU A 104 9.12 -0.98 18.08
CA LEU A 104 9.98 -2.17 18.04
C LEU A 104 9.63 -3.24 19.08
N ASP A 105 9.04 -2.85 20.20
CA ASP A 105 8.54 -3.73 21.25
C ASP A 105 7.37 -4.61 20.80
N ALA A 106 6.65 -4.22 19.75
CA ALA A 106 5.59 -5.02 19.15
C ALA A 106 6.12 -6.22 18.34
N PHE A 107 7.41 -6.21 17.97
CA PHE A 107 8.02 -7.26 17.15
C PHE A 107 8.47 -8.43 18.02
N GLY A 108 8.01 -9.64 17.69
CA GLY A 108 8.48 -10.90 18.28
C GLY A 108 9.19 -11.79 17.26
N ASN A 109 9.68 -12.94 17.69
CA ASN A 109 10.27 -13.92 16.78
C ASN A 109 9.25 -14.37 15.71
N ALA A 110 9.69 -14.48 14.45
CA ALA A 110 8.81 -14.83 13.34
C ALA A 110 8.09 -16.18 13.54
N ASN A 111 8.78 -17.21 14.01
CA ASN A 111 8.21 -18.55 14.15
C ASN A 111 7.04 -18.57 15.15
N GLU A 112 7.22 -17.92 16.30
CA GLU A 112 6.20 -17.83 17.35
C GLU A 112 5.02 -16.96 16.92
N ARG A 113 5.30 -15.81 16.32
CA ARG A 113 4.26 -14.84 15.94
C ARG A 113 3.41 -15.33 14.79
N MET A 114 4.02 -16.00 13.83
CA MET A 114 3.31 -16.39 12.60
C MET A 114 2.30 -17.49 12.83
N GLU A 115 2.50 -18.39 13.80
CA GLU A 115 1.48 -19.37 14.18
C GLU A 115 0.16 -18.68 14.58
N ALA A 116 0.25 -17.66 15.45
CA ALA A 116 -0.90 -16.88 15.86
C ALA A 116 -1.53 -16.12 14.68
N VAL A 117 -0.71 -15.59 13.76
CA VAL A 117 -1.19 -14.93 12.54
C VAL A 117 -1.95 -15.91 11.65
N MET A 118 -1.43 -17.12 11.42
CA MET A 118 -2.11 -18.14 10.61
C MET A 118 -3.49 -18.50 11.18
N ALA A 119 -3.61 -18.61 12.51
CA ALA A 119 -4.90 -18.81 13.16
C ALA A 119 -5.88 -17.67 12.87
N GLN A 120 -5.41 -16.41 12.87
CA GLN A 120 -6.23 -15.26 12.49
C GLN A 120 -6.60 -15.27 11.00
N VAL A 121 -5.67 -15.66 10.12
CA VAL A 121 -5.93 -15.76 8.68
C VAL A 121 -7.05 -16.76 8.40
N ASN A 122 -7.01 -17.92 9.05
CA ASN A 122 -8.03 -18.96 8.91
C ASN A 122 -9.40 -18.52 9.45
N ARG A 123 -9.41 -17.69 10.50
CA ARG A 123 -10.67 -17.25 11.15
C ARG A 123 -11.31 -16.04 10.48
N TYR A 124 -10.51 -15.06 10.06
CA TYR A 124 -10.99 -13.74 9.65
C TYR A 124 -10.59 -13.34 8.24
N GLY A 125 -9.82 -14.18 7.53
CA GLY A 125 -9.28 -13.87 6.21
C GLY A 125 -7.98 -13.05 6.28
N PRO A 126 -7.62 -12.33 5.21
CA PRO A 126 -6.32 -11.67 5.07
C PRO A 126 -5.86 -10.89 6.30
N GLN A 127 -4.62 -11.13 6.74
CA GLN A 127 -4.00 -10.45 7.88
C GLN A 127 -2.74 -9.72 7.44
N GLN A 128 -2.49 -8.53 8.01
CA GLN A 128 -1.29 -7.76 7.74
C GLN A 128 -0.28 -7.93 8.88
N VAL A 129 0.99 -8.05 8.51
CA VAL A 129 2.14 -8.07 9.40
C VAL A 129 3.23 -7.14 8.88
N MET A 130 4.11 -6.72 9.79
CA MET A 130 5.36 -6.05 9.45
C MET A 130 6.52 -7.00 9.74
N LEU A 131 7.42 -7.10 8.78
CA LEU A 131 8.66 -7.86 8.86
C LEU A 131 9.81 -6.91 9.18
N TYR A 132 10.68 -7.34 10.08
CA TYR A 132 11.89 -6.64 10.46
C TYR A 132 13.01 -7.65 10.65
N ASP A 133 14.05 -7.56 9.82
CA ASP A 133 15.23 -8.39 9.97
C ASP A 133 16.41 -7.55 10.46
N PRO A 134 16.79 -7.64 11.75
CA PRO A 134 17.88 -6.85 12.31
C PRO A 134 19.26 -7.24 11.75
N LYS A 135 19.39 -8.43 11.13
CA LYS A 135 20.64 -8.86 10.48
C LYS A 135 20.60 -8.70 8.96
N GLY A 136 19.43 -8.40 8.40
CA GLY A 136 19.26 -8.13 6.97
C GLY A 136 20.03 -6.89 6.50
N GLU A 137 20.35 -5.95 7.39
CA GLU A 137 21.17 -4.78 7.09
C GLU A 137 22.63 -5.14 6.71
N GLU A 138 23.15 -6.30 7.13
CA GLU A 138 24.50 -6.77 6.76
C GLU A 138 24.56 -7.39 5.35
N ASN A 139 23.42 -7.83 4.79
CA ASN A 139 23.34 -8.52 3.49
C ASN A 139 22.71 -7.67 2.37
N CYS A 140 22.68 -6.34 2.52
CA CYS A 140 22.04 -5.42 1.57
C CYS A 140 22.79 -5.22 0.23
N TRP A 141 23.52 -6.19 -0.33
CA TRP A 141 24.06 -6.12 -1.70
C TRP A 141 24.29 -7.58 -2.14
N GLU A 142 23.51 -8.21 -3.00
CA GLU A 142 23.50 -8.13 -4.46
C GLU A 142 22.37 -9.09 -4.86
N GLU A 143 21.20 -8.64 -5.28
CA GLU A 143 20.72 -8.81 -6.66
C GLU A 143 19.22 -8.51 -6.56
N ASN A 144 18.82 -7.27 -6.85
CA ASN A 144 17.53 -6.91 -7.46
C ASN A 144 17.46 -5.38 -7.54
N TYR A 145 18.10 -4.91 -8.60
CA TYR A 145 18.06 -3.57 -9.14
C TYR A 145 16.60 -3.19 -9.46
N TRP A 146 15.97 -2.31 -8.65
CA TRP A 146 14.89 -1.47 -9.20
C TRP A 146 14.88 -0.01 -8.77
N GLU A 147 15.33 0.43 -7.59
CA GLU A 147 15.34 1.89 -7.37
C GLU A 147 16.31 2.30 -6.27
N LYS A 148 17.48 2.80 -6.69
CA LYS A 148 18.29 3.70 -5.86
C LYS A 148 17.52 5.01 -5.70
N SER A 149 16.61 5.08 -4.74
CA SER A 149 16.12 6.35 -4.18
C SER A 149 16.51 6.46 -2.71
N CYS A 150 17.80 6.33 -2.42
CA CYS A 150 18.35 6.80 -1.17
C CYS A 150 19.50 7.74 -1.54
N GLN A 151 19.13 8.99 -1.83
CA GLN A 151 20.11 10.07 -1.85
C GLN A 151 20.69 10.22 -0.44
N GLU A 152 22.01 10.40 -0.43
CA GLU A 152 22.86 10.63 0.72
C GLU A 152 22.37 11.83 1.55
N ASN A 153 21.89 11.54 2.77
CA ASN A 153 21.80 12.38 3.98
C ASN A 153 20.47 12.23 4.74
N SER A 154 20.29 11.16 5.51
CA SER A 154 19.40 11.13 6.69
C SER A 154 19.48 9.75 7.36
N GLY A 155 19.46 9.70 8.70
CA GLY A 155 19.53 8.48 9.51
C GLY A 155 18.80 7.29 8.88
N GLN A 156 19.57 6.24 8.61
CA GLN A 156 19.20 5.03 7.87
C GLN A 156 17.85 4.47 8.36
N GLU A 157 16.78 4.72 7.61
CA GLU A 157 15.46 4.14 7.89
C GLU A 157 15.55 2.62 7.68
N ARG A 158 15.30 1.90 8.76
CA ARG A 158 15.39 0.43 8.84
C ARG A 158 14.46 -0.22 7.81
N PRO A 159 14.86 -1.31 7.12
CA PRO A 159 14.06 -1.93 6.06
C PRO A 159 12.88 -2.71 6.64
N LEU A 160 11.82 -1.99 7.03
CA LEU A 160 10.55 -2.57 7.45
C LEU A 160 9.75 -2.96 6.20
N THR A 161 9.40 -4.24 6.09
CA THR A 161 8.62 -4.75 4.96
C THR A 161 7.20 -5.09 5.40
N ARG A 162 6.19 -4.58 4.70
CA ARG A 162 4.80 -4.94 4.96
C ARG A 162 4.43 -6.20 4.19
N LEU A 163 3.86 -7.18 4.89
CA LEU A 163 3.37 -8.43 4.29
C LEU A 163 1.88 -8.60 4.64
N MET A 164 1.08 -9.03 3.67
CA MET A 164 -0.27 -9.52 3.89
C MET A 164 -0.31 -11.03 3.66
N VAL A 165 -0.66 -11.78 4.70
CA VAL A 165 -0.84 -13.23 4.59
C VAL A 165 -2.31 -13.50 4.30
N VAL A 166 -2.58 -14.22 3.22
CA VAL A 166 -3.95 -14.52 2.77
C VAL A 166 -4.24 -16.02 2.88
N PRO A 167 -5.51 -16.42 3.06
CA PRO A 167 -5.91 -17.82 2.97
C PRO A 167 -5.48 -18.47 1.65
N ASN A 168 -5.28 -19.78 1.66
CA ASN A 168 -4.87 -20.52 0.44
C ASN A 168 -5.96 -20.53 -0.65
N ASP A 169 -7.21 -20.27 -0.28
CA ASP A 169 -8.36 -20.17 -1.19
C ASP A 169 -8.72 -18.72 -1.56
N TRP A 170 -7.84 -17.76 -1.26
CA TRP A 170 -7.99 -16.36 -1.64
C TRP A 170 -7.56 -16.14 -3.11
N PRO A 171 -8.15 -15.20 -3.87
CA PRO A 171 -9.34 -14.41 -3.55
C PRO A 171 -10.62 -15.21 -3.77
N ARG A 172 -11.49 -15.24 -2.75
CA ARG A 172 -12.81 -15.92 -2.85
C ARG A 172 -13.80 -15.21 -3.77
N GLN A 173 -13.58 -13.92 -4.02
CA GLN A 173 -14.39 -13.10 -4.93
C GLN A 173 -13.48 -12.15 -5.69
N VAL A 174 -13.45 -12.29 -7.02
CA VAL A 174 -12.85 -11.31 -7.92
C VAL A 174 -13.99 -10.39 -8.40
N PRO A 175 -13.96 -9.09 -8.10
CA PRO A 175 -14.96 -8.17 -8.64
C PRO A 175 -14.81 -8.13 -10.17
N LEU A 176 -15.77 -8.73 -10.86
CA LEU A 176 -15.85 -8.67 -12.31
C LEU A 176 -16.28 -7.25 -12.74
N PRO A 177 -15.77 -6.74 -13.87
CA PRO A 177 -16.25 -5.47 -14.41
C PRO A 177 -17.77 -5.56 -14.63
N PRO A 178 -18.53 -4.49 -14.34
CA PRO A 178 -19.97 -4.48 -14.59
C PRO A 178 -20.22 -4.77 -16.07
N LYS A 179 -21.18 -5.67 -16.37
CA LYS A 179 -21.60 -5.94 -17.76
C LYS A 179 -22.02 -4.61 -18.39
N ARG A 180 -21.48 -4.30 -19.58
CA ARG A 180 -21.96 -3.15 -20.38
C ARG A 180 -23.47 -3.36 -20.61
N ARG A 181 -24.28 -2.39 -20.16
CA ARG A 181 -25.68 -2.34 -20.57
C ARG A 181 -25.69 -2.04 -22.08
N GLY A 182 -26.28 -2.94 -22.85
CA GLY A 182 -26.60 -2.71 -24.26
C GLY A 182 -27.73 -1.70 -24.42
#